data_AF-A0A0P8WC14-F1
#
_entry.id   AF-A0A0P8WC14-F1
#
_cell.length_a   1.000
_cell.length_b   1.000
_cell.length_c   1.000
_cell.angle_alpha   90.00
_cell.angle_beta   90.00
_cell.angle_gamma   90.00
#
_symmetry.space_group_name_H-M   'P 1'
#
loop_
_entity.id
_entity.type
_entity.pdbx_description
1 polymer ?
#
loop_
_entity_poly.entity_id
_entity_poly.type
_entity_poly.pdbx_seq_one_letter_code
_entity_poly.pdbx_strand_id
1 'polypeptide(L)'
;MMCNFAYRRVLIVLSRIVLCSAGLCFLYSISSYAYEKSPKYILVYKNLYEYGKDESSILNIYCRLKSDGKNVLLLQADNIDNHKIEQGDKIIIVPYSFNYQSEYKLITDAYANNEVLVYGEQNIWSEKLLENKKLFIEIDKIYPFSDLNKVMDMADSLNENGITPVFTVMPVYDNYTLEAYDKYIEVLKYIGKNGGQFFVHEPIINEDGTYNMDSKPLLKRAVEEYRKRGIDIVGIKISMDRLFSSNEIFKDLYLPFILVTEQEGKISSSLDLYKISDMISGHVMITGRKADKYNIFSYMSKGNYIYEDLISLDINKDSEDLDALLDMLRSEKIEVADFKTKNFDYSPDDNNVNIPKEEEKPKTQLDQFKELEIEKIKGSNLEEEKPGEVGYDISQIIDIGIKASVAIICILSIYIYIGRRYDIKKLFK
;
A
#
# COMPACT_ATOMS: atom_id res chain seq x y z
N MET A 1 -7.64 -73.25 -31.35
CA MET A 1 -8.74 -72.54 -30.66
C MET A 1 -8.27 -71.60 -29.53
N MET A 2 -7.10 -71.84 -28.89
CA MET A 2 -6.60 -70.99 -27.80
C MET A 2 -6.10 -69.58 -28.23
N CYS A 3 -5.55 -69.39 -29.43
CA CYS A 3 -5.10 -68.04 -29.87
C CYS A 3 -6.24 -67.02 -29.98
N ASN A 4 -7.46 -67.45 -30.29
CA ASN A 4 -8.60 -66.53 -30.46
C ASN A 4 -9.10 -65.96 -29.12
N PHE A 5 -8.85 -66.65 -28.01
CA PHE A 5 -9.31 -66.22 -26.69
C PHE A 5 -8.41 -65.14 -26.09
N ALA A 6 -7.09 -65.24 -26.31
CA ALA A 6 -6.13 -64.23 -25.88
C ALA A 6 -6.34 -62.91 -26.64
N TYR A 7 -6.53 -62.98 -27.96
CA TYR A 7 -6.78 -61.79 -28.79
C TYR A 7 -8.05 -61.04 -28.37
N ARG A 8 -9.13 -61.77 -28.07
CA ARG A 8 -10.40 -61.17 -27.64
C ARG A 8 -10.29 -60.46 -26.28
N ARG A 9 -9.49 -61.00 -25.35
CA ARG A 9 -9.24 -60.35 -24.05
C ARG A 9 -8.41 -59.08 -24.19
N VAL A 10 -7.38 -59.10 -25.04
CA VAL A 10 -6.56 -57.90 -25.31
C VAL A 10 -7.40 -56.80 -25.96
N LEU A 11 -8.29 -57.16 -26.89
CA LEU A 11 -9.16 -56.18 -27.55
C LEU A 11 -10.15 -55.51 -26.58
N ILE A 12 -10.71 -56.27 -25.63
CA ILE A 12 -11.63 -55.75 -24.61
C ILE A 12 -10.90 -54.83 -23.61
N VAL A 13 -9.66 -55.16 -23.26
CA VAL A 13 -8.84 -54.32 -22.37
C VAL A 13 -8.47 -53.01 -23.08
N LEU A 14 -8.03 -53.08 -24.34
CA LEU A 14 -7.72 -51.90 -25.14
C LEU A 14 -8.95 -51.01 -25.35
N SER A 15 -10.13 -51.59 -25.63
CA SER A 15 -11.35 -50.79 -25.79
C SER A 15 -11.75 -50.08 -24.50
N ARG A 16 -11.55 -50.71 -23.33
CA ARG A 16 -11.80 -50.08 -22.02
C ARG A 16 -10.81 -48.98 -21.70
N ILE A 17 -9.53 -49.14 -22.06
CA ILE A 17 -8.51 -48.09 -21.90
C ILE A 17 -8.86 -46.88 -22.77
N VAL A 18 -9.23 -47.09 -24.03
CA VAL A 18 -9.63 -46.00 -24.95
C VAL A 18 -10.90 -45.28 -24.46
N LEU A 19 -11.88 -46.02 -23.94
CA LEU A 19 -13.09 -45.41 -23.37
C LEU A 19 -12.79 -44.60 -22.10
N CYS A 20 -11.89 -45.09 -21.24
CA CYS A 20 -11.48 -44.37 -20.03
C CYS A 20 -10.67 -43.12 -20.38
N SER A 21 -9.76 -43.19 -21.35
CA SER A 21 -9.01 -42.01 -21.80
C SER A 21 -9.91 -40.98 -22.47
N ALA A 22 -10.89 -41.41 -23.28
CA ALA A 22 -11.86 -40.51 -23.87
C ALA A 22 -12.76 -39.84 -22.81
N GLY A 23 -13.19 -40.59 -21.80
CA GLY A 23 -13.95 -40.06 -20.66
C GLY A 23 -13.14 -39.07 -19.82
N LEU A 24 -11.86 -39.35 -19.56
CA LEU A 24 -10.94 -38.43 -18.88
C LEU A 24 -10.70 -37.16 -19.69
N CYS A 25 -10.50 -37.26 -21.01
CA CYS A 25 -10.39 -36.09 -21.88
C CYS A 25 -11.68 -35.27 -21.94
N PHE A 26 -12.85 -35.92 -21.93
CA PHE A 26 -14.15 -35.24 -21.92
C PHE A 26 -14.40 -34.53 -20.57
N LEU A 27 -14.03 -35.16 -19.46
CA LEU A 27 -14.08 -34.52 -18.14
C LEU A 27 -13.08 -33.37 -18.03
N TYR A 28 -11.87 -33.52 -18.55
CA TYR A 28 -10.87 -32.45 -18.60
C TYR A 28 -11.34 -31.25 -19.42
N SER A 29 -11.99 -31.50 -20.57
CA SER A 29 -12.52 -30.45 -21.44
C SER A 29 -13.75 -29.76 -20.86
N ILE A 30 -14.59 -30.46 -20.09
CA ILE A 30 -15.69 -29.82 -19.33
C ILE A 30 -15.13 -28.98 -18.18
N SER A 31 -14.11 -29.46 -17.45
CA SER A 31 -13.50 -28.68 -16.36
C SER A 31 -12.71 -27.46 -16.85
N SER A 32 -12.16 -27.49 -18.07
CA SER A 32 -11.46 -26.33 -18.65
C SER A 32 -12.38 -25.34 -19.36
N TYR A 33 -13.67 -25.68 -19.57
CA TYR A 33 -14.67 -24.76 -20.14
C TYR A 33 -15.45 -23.94 -19.11
N ALA A 34 -15.27 -24.20 -17.81
CA ALA A 34 -16.03 -23.55 -16.74
C ALA A 34 -15.14 -22.80 -15.73
N TYR A 35 -13.99 -22.29 -16.17
CA TYR A 35 -13.38 -21.15 -15.47
C TYR A 35 -14.12 -19.90 -15.95
N GLU A 36 -15.26 -19.63 -15.31
CA GLU A 36 -16.03 -18.41 -15.56
C GLU A 36 -15.11 -17.23 -15.20
N LYS A 37 -14.54 -16.60 -16.23
CA LYS A 37 -13.68 -15.42 -16.09
C LYS A 37 -14.46 -14.41 -15.25
N SER A 38 -13.94 -14.06 -14.08
CA SER A 38 -14.58 -13.08 -13.19
C SER A 38 -14.95 -11.84 -14.00
N PRO A 39 -16.18 -11.31 -13.88
CA PRO A 39 -16.62 -10.20 -14.71
C PRO A 39 -15.71 -8.99 -14.48
N LYS A 40 -15.33 -8.34 -15.58
CA LYS A 40 -14.58 -7.08 -15.53
C LYS A 40 -15.56 -5.96 -15.23
N TYR A 41 -15.20 -5.08 -14.31
CA TYR A 41 -15.96 -3.89 -13.97
C TYR A 41 -15.32 -2.67 -14.63
N ILE A 42 -16.12 -1.84 -15.27
CA ILE A 42 -15.63 -0.63 -15.94
C ILE A 42 -16.30 0.56 -15.26
N LEU A 43 -15.52 1.30 -14.49
CA LEU A 43 -15.95 2.50 -13.79
C LEU A 43 -15.85 3.70 -14.73
N VAL A 44 -17.01 4.13 -15.24
CA VAL A 44 -17.14 5.22 -16.20
C VAL A 44 -17.39 6.54 -15.47
N TYR A 45 -16.56 7.53 -15.79
CA TYR A 45 -16.61 8.87 -15.20
C TYR A 45 -16.36 9.96 -16.25
N LYS A 46 -16.87 11.18 -16.02
CA LYS A 46 -16.59 12.33 -16.89
C LYS A 46 -15.50 13.22 -16.30
N ASN A 47 -15.75 13.75 -15.11
CA ASN A 47 -14.77 14.53 -14.35
C ASN A 47 -14.20 13.71 -13.21
N LEU A 48 -12.88 13.72 -13.08
CA LEU A 48 -12.22 13.01 -12.00
C LEU A 48 -12.39 13.70 -10.65
N TYR A 49 -12.45 15.04 -10.66
CA TYR A 49 -12.61 15.88 -9.47
C TYR A 49 -13.93 16.63 -9.54
N GLU A 50 -14.60 16.70 -8.40
CA GLU A 50 -15.70 17.64 -8.20
C GLU A 50 -15.13 19.07 -8.05
N TYR A 51 -15.96 20.07 -8.38
CA TYR A 51 -15.54 21.47 -8.32
C TYR A 51 -15.09 21.86 -6.91
N GLY A 52 -13.87 22.40 -6.79
CA GLY A 52 -13.29 22.84 -5.52
C GLY A 52 -12.86 21.70 -4.59
N LYS A 53 -12.86 20.44 -5.04
CA LYS A 53 -12.32 19.31 -4.28
C LYS A 53 -10.89 19.00 -4.70
N ASP A 54 -10.09 18.60 -3.72
CA ASP A 54 -8.70 18.17 -3.94
C ASP A 54 -8.53 16.65 -4.00
N GLU A 55 -9.47 15.93 -3.41
CA GLU A 55 -9.57 14.47 -3.49
C GLU A 55 -10.58 14.03 -4.56
N SER A 56 -10.28 12.93 -5.24
CA SER A 56 -11.18 12.34 -6.23
C SER A 56 -12.09 11.28 -5.62
N SER A 57 -13.39 11.56 -5.57
CA SER A 57 -14.41 10.55 -5.23
C SER A 57 -14.37 9.33 -6.17
N ILE A 58 -13.97 9.52 -7.44
CA ILE A 58 -13.86 8.45 -8.44
C ILE A 58 -12.72 7.49 -8.10
N LEU A 59 -11.54 8.02 -7.77
CA LEU A 59 -10.40 7.20 -7.39
C LEU A 59 -10.67 6.44 -6.09
N ASN A 60 -11.34 7.08 -5.12
CA ASN A 60 -11.77 6.43 -3.89
C ASN A 60 -12.70 5.23 -4.17
N ILE A 61 -13.69 5.39 -5.06
CA ILE A 61 -14.56 4.28 -5.49
C ILE A 61 -13.75 3.17 -6.15
N TYR A 62 -12.83 3.51 -7.05
CA TYR A 62 -11.96 2.56 -7.73
C TYR A 62 -11.13 1.73 -6.74
N CYS A 63 -10.37 2.38 -5.85
CA CYS A 63 -9.50 1.71 -4.88
C CYS A 63 -10.31 0.79 -3.97
N ARG A 64 -11.51 1.22 -3.57
CA ARG A 64 -12.39 0.41 -2.74
C ARG A 64 -12.93 -0.82 -3.48
N LEU A 65 -13.39 -0.67 -4.72
CA LEU A 65 -13.83 -1.82 -5.51
C LEU A 65 -12.68 -2.80 -5.78
N LYS A 66 -11.45 -2.29 -5.96
CA LYS A 66 -10.25 -3.12 -6.08
C LYS A 66 -9.91 -3.86 -4.77
N SER A 67 -10.08 -3.22 -3.63
CA SER A 67 -9.91 -3.87 -2.31
C SER A 67 -10.95 -4.95 -2.05
N ASP A 68 -12.18 -4.77 -2.54
CA ASP A 68 -13.22 -5.83 -2.59
C ASP A 68 -12.85 -7.02 -3.51
N GLY A 69 -11.68 -7.02 -4.14
CA GLY A 69 -11.21 -8.06 -5.05
C GLY A 69 -11.84 -8.00 -6.46
N LYS A 70 -12.53 -6.91 -6.81
CA LYS A 70 -13.10 -6.76 -8.15
C LYS A 70 -12.02 -6.38 -9.16
N ASN A 71 -12.09 -6.91 -10.38
CA ASN A 71 -11.25 -6.48 -11.48
C ASN A 71 -11.85 -5.21 -12.12
N VAL A 72 -11.41 -4.04 -11.64
CA VAL A 72 -11.98 -2.74 -12.05
C VAL A 72 -11.02 -1.99 -12.96
N LEU A 73 -11.55 -1.38 -14.02
CA LEU A 73 -10.87 -0.38 -14.85
C LEU A 73 -11.54 0.98 -14.75
N LEU A 74 -10.75 2.03 -14.96
CA LEU A 74 -11.21 3.42 -15.06
C LEU A 74 -11.35 3.83 -16.51
N LEU A 75 -12.56 4.24 -16.93
CA LEU A 75 -12.79 4.72 -18.30
C LEU A 75 -13.38 6.12 -18.28
N GLN A 76 -12.65 7.08 -18.84
CA GLN A 76 -13.21 8.42 -19.03
C GLN A 76 -14.26 8.38 -20.15
N ALA A 77 -15.41 9.00 -19.92
CA ALA A 77 -16.54 8.99 -20.84
C ALA A 77 -16.18 9.50 -22.25
N ASP A 78 -15.26 10.46 -22.35
CA ASP A 78 -14.81 11.00 -23.64
C ASP A 78 -13.96 10.03 -24.46
N ASN A 79 -13.46 8.96 -23.84
CA ASN A 79 -12.61 7.95 -24.47
C ASN A 79 -13.36 6.64 -24.73
N ILE A 80 -14.69 6.61 -24.56
CA ILE A 80 -15.50 5.40 -24.72
C ILE A 80 -15.29 4.72 -26.09
N ASP A 81 -15.28 5.50 -27.17
CA ASP A 81 -15.14 4.95 -28.52
C ASP A 81 -13.75 4.34 -28.79
N ASN A 82 -12.76 4.66 -27.96
CA ASN A 82 -11.38 4.22 -28.12
C ASN A 82 -11.11 2.85 -27.47
N HIS A 83 -12.03 2.33 -26.66
CA HIS A 83 -11.84 1.08 -25.91
C HIS A 83 -12.97 0.09 -26.18
N LYS A 84 -12.61 -1.15 -26.53
CA LYS A 84 -13.58 -2.23 -26.70
C LYS A 84 -14.00 -2.77 -25.33
N ILE A 85 -15.31 -2.75 -25.09
CA ILE A 85 -15.95 -3.36 -23.94
C ILE A 85 -16.52 -4.72 -24.38
N GLU A 86 -16.19 -5.77 -23.64
CA GLU A 86 -16.60 -7.13 -23.98
C GLU A 86 -18.04 -7.41 -23.50
N GLN A 87 -18.70 -8.35 -24.16
CA GLN A 87 -20.00 -8.82 -23.70
C GLN A 87 -19.82 -9.59 -22.38
N GLY A 88 -20.50 -9.16 -21.31
CA GLY A 88 -20.34 -9.70 -19.96
C GLY A 88 -19.60 -8.77 -19.00
N ASP A 89 -18.97 -7.71 -19.51
CA ASP A 89 -18.42 -6.64 -18.68
C ASP A 89 -19.55 -5.86 -18.00
N LYS A 90 -19.36 -5.54 -16.71
CA LYS A 90 -20.29 -4.75 -15.90
C LYS A 90 -19.86 -3.29 -15.91
N ILE A 91 -20.77 -2.40 -16.27
CA ILE A 91 -20.46 -0.96 -16.38
C ILE A 91 -20.95 -0.27 -15.13
N ILE A 92 -20.05 0.35 -14.36
CA ILE A 92 -20.42 1.18 -13.22
C ILE A 92 -20.35 2.64 -13.66
N ILE A 93 -21.48 3.34 -13.64
CA ILE A 93 -21.53 4.77 -13.99
C ILE A 93 -21.61 5.58 -12.70
N VAL A 94 -20.85 6.68 -12.63
CA VAL A 94 -20.86 7.60 -11.49
C VAL A 94 -21.58 8.91 -11.86
N PRO A 95 -22.88 9.07 -11.55
CA PRO A 95 -23.70 10.14 -12.12
C PRO A 95 -23.21 11.55 -11.79
N TYR A 96 -22.79 11.78 -10.54
CA TYR A 96 -22.33 13.09 -10.09
C TYR A 96 -21.01 13.55 -10.73
N SER A 97 -20.32 12.67 -11.45
CA SER A 97 -19.11 13.03 -12.20
C SER A 97 -19.42 13.80 -13.49
N PHE A 98 -20.67 13.77 -13.97
CA PHE A 98 -21.12 14.39 -15.21
C PHE A 98 -21.65 15.81 -14.97
N ASN A 99 -21.39 16.71 -15.92
CA ASN A 99 -21.85 18.10 -15.82
C ASN A 99 -23.33 18.23 -16.18
N TYR A 100 -23.81 17.38 -17.09
CA TYR A 100 -25.18 17.43 -17.61
C TYR A 100 -25.81 16.05 -17.64
N GLN A 101 -27.10 15.98 -17.30
CA GLN A 101 -27.84 14.72 -17.32
C GLN A 101 -27.98 14.11 -18.72
N SER A 102 -27.91 14.93 -19.77
CA SER A 102 -27.86 14.45 -21.15
C SER A 102 -26.60 13.67 -21.47
N GLU A 103 -25.44 14.06 -20.91
CA GLU A 103 -24.17 13.33 -21.11
C GLU A 103 -24.26 11.95 -20.44
N TYR A 104 -24.69 11.92 -19.18
CA TYR A 104 -24.95 10.68 -18.45
C TYR A 104 -25.88 9.74 -19.24
N LYS A 105 -26.98 10.28 -19.77
CA LYS A 105 -27.95 9.49 -20.53
C LYS A 105 -27.37 8.93 -21.83
N LEU A 106 -26.56 9.70 -22.55
CA LEU A 106 -25.90 9.23 -23.76
C LEU A 106 -24.99 8.02 -23.45
N ILE A 107 -24.27 8.06 -22.32
CA ILE A 107 -23.41 6.95 -21.90
C ILE A 107 -24.23 5.73 -21.46
N THR A 108 -25.30 5.91 -20.70
CA THR A 108 -26.19 4.78 -20.32
C THR A 108 -26.80 4.13 -21.55
N ASP A 109 -27.23 4.93 -22.53
CA ASP A 109 -27.86 4.44 -23.76
C ASP A 109 -26.83 3.70 -24.65
N ALA A 110 -25.58 4.19 -24.70
CA ALA A 110 -24.49 3.53 -25.44
C ALA A 110 -24.19 2.11 -24.92
N TYR A 111 -24.44 1.85 -23.64
CA TYR A 111 -24.22 0.55 -23.00
C TYR A 111 -25.49 -0.19 -22.62
N ALA A 112 -26.63 0.11 -23.25
CA ALA A 112 -27.91 -0.55 -22.96
C ALA A 112 -27.87 -2.09 -23.14
N ASN A 113 -26.90 -2.61 -23.91
CA ASN A 113 -26.70 -4.05 -24.12
C ASN A 113 -25.79 -4.72 -23.06
N ASN A 114 -25.17 -3.94 -22.16
CA ASN A 114 -24.36 -4.40 -21.05
C ASN A 114 -25.14 -4.31 -19.72
N GLU A 115 -24.65 -5.00 -18.68
CA GLU A 115 -25.18 -4.82 -17.33
C GLU A 115 -24.67 -3.48 -16.78
N VAL A 116 -25.53 -2.45 -16.80
CA VAL A 116 -25.22 -1.11 -16.28
C VAL A 116 -25.64 -1.00 -14.83
N LEU A 117 -24.67 -0.69 -13.98
CA LEU A 117 -24.81 -0.42 -12.56
C LEU A 117 -24.62 1.07 -12.27
N VAL A 118 -25.57 1.68 -11.57
CA VAL A 118 -25.51 3.12 -11.25
C VAL A 118 -25.04 3.32 -9.82
N TYR A 119 -23.88 3.98 -9.65
CA TYR A 119 -23.31 4.27 -8.34
C TYR A 119 -24.26 5.16 -7.52
N GLY A 120 -24.53 4.76 -6.27
CA GLY A 120 -25.40 5.49 -5.35
C GLY A 120 -26.89 5.14 -5.47
N GLU A 121 -27.30 4.50 -6.56
CA GLU A 121 -28.68 3.99 -6.73
C GLU A 121 -28.76 2.49 -6.45
N GLN A 122 -27.70 1.76 -6.77
CA GLN A 122 -27.64 0.30 -6.63
C GLN A 122 -26.51 -0.12 -5.69
N ASN A 123 -26.70 -1.24 -4.99
CA ASN A 123 -25.63 -1.81 -4.18
C ASN A 123 -24.60 -2.49 -5.09
N ILE A 124 -23.50 -1.79 -5.35
CA ILE A 124 -22.37 -2.32 -6.11
C ILE A 124 -21.35 -3.05 -5.22
N TRP A 125 -21.57 -3.04 -3.91
CA TRP A 125 -20.72 -3.69 -2.92
C TRP A 125 -21.17 -5.14 -2.72
N SER A 126 -20.24 -6.06 -2.49
CA SER A 126 -20.65 -7.44 -2.25
C SER A 126 -21.14 -7.63 -0.82
N GLU A 127 -22.35 -8.16 -0.64
CA GLU A 127 -22.95 -8.38 0.69
C GLU A 127 -22.13 -9.36 1.54
N LYS A 128 -21.50 -10.35 0.91
CA LYS A 128 -20.68 -11.38 1.57
C LYS A 128 -19.34 -10.86 2.12
N LEU A 129 -18.76 -9.81 1.52
CA LEU A 129 -17.57 -9.13 2.07
C LEU A 129 -17.96 -8.13 3.17
N LEU A 130 -19.14 -7.52 3.08
CA LEU A 130 -19.65 -6.63 4.14
C LEU A 130 -19.87 -7.36 5.49
N GLU A 131 -20.10 -8.68 5.45
CA GLU A 131 -20.21 -9.52 6.65
C GLU A 131 -18.85 -10.03 7.17
N ASN A 132 -17.82 -10.12 6.32
CA ASN A 132 -16.47 -10.60 6.66
C ASN A 132 -15.43 -9.46 6.65
N LYS A 133 -15.84 -8.28 7.11
CA LYS A 133 -14.98 -7.09 7.17
C LYS A 133 -13.78 -7.34 8.07
N LYS A 134 -12.61 -6.91 7.61
CA LYS A 134 -11.35 -7.07 8.32
C LYS A 134 -10.69 -5.70 8.42
N LEU A 135 -10.49 -5.23 9.64
CA LEU A 135 -9.68 -4.06 9.92
C LEU A 135 -8.26 -4.53 10.23
N PHE A 136 -7.26 -3.99 9.55
CA PHE A 136 -5.85 -4.25 9.81
C PHE A 136 -5.21 -3.05 10.51
N ILE A 137 -4.10 -3.29 11.20
CA ILE A 137 -3.24 -2.25 11.77
C ILE A 137 -1.90 -2.27 11.05
N GLU A 138 -1.40 -1.09 10.72
CA GLU A 138 -0.08 -0.86 10.16
C GLU A 138 0.76 0.01 11.10
N ILE A 139 2.02 -0.39 11.28
CA ILE A 139 3.08 0.47 11.83
C ILE A 139 3.91 1.01 10.65
N ASP A 140 3.85 2.31 10.43
CA ASP A 140 4.40 2.99 9.25
C ASP A 140 5.68 3.76 9.56
N LYS A 141 6.43 4.08 8.50
CA LYS A 141 7.63 4.91 8.51
C LYS A 141 8.72 4.41 9.45
N ILE A 142 8.98 3.12 9.35
CA ILE A 142 10.05 2.47 10.07
C ILE A 142 11.36 2.74 9.32
N TYR A 143 12.21 3.59 9.89
CA TYR A 143 13.54 3.92 9.38
C TYR A 143 14.63 3.17 10.15
N PRO A 144 15.84 3.01 9.58
CA PRO A 144 16.99 2.49 10.31
C PRO A 144 17.38 3.31 11.56
N PHE A 145 16.99 4.58 11.60
CA PHE A 145 17.25 5.51 12.70
C PHE A 145 16.02 5.75 13.59
N SER A 146 14.89 5.07 13.33
CA SER A 146 13.76 5.08 14.25
C SER A 146 14.18 4.46 15.59
N ASP A 147 13.43 4.76 16.65
CA ASP A 147 13.61 4.06 17.93
C ASP A 147 13.18 2.60 17.76
N LEU A 148 14.15 1.72 17.51
CA LEU A 148 13.90 0.32 17.20
C LEU A 148 13.31 -0.44 18.38
N ASN A 149 13.54 0.01 19.62
CA ASN A 149 12.90 -0.59 20.79
C ASN A 149 11.41 -0.28 20.79
N LYS A 150 11.04 0.96 20.49
CA LYS A 150 9.63 1.33 20.32
C LYS A 150 8.93 0.51 19.23
N VAL A 151 9.62 0.24 18.11
CA VAL A 151 9.07 -0.63 17.04
C VAL A 151 8.82 -2.04 17.59
N MET A 152 9.78 -2.60 18.34
CA MET A 152 9.62 -3.93 18.96
C MET A 152 8.51 -3.94 20.01
N ASP A 153 8.41 -2.92 20.85
CA ASP A 153 7.38 -2.82 21.90
C ASP A 153 5.98 -2.73 21.29
N MET A 154 5.80 -1.98 20.20
CA MET A 154 4.53 -1.95 19.47
C MET A 154 4.21 -3.29 18.81
N ALA A 155 5.22 -3.97 18.25
CA ALA A 155 5.04 -5.30 17.68
C ALA A 155 4.65 -6.32 18.75
N ASP A 156 5.33 -6.31 19.89
CA ASP A 156 5.06 -7.19 21.03
C ASP A 156 3.66 -6.90 21.59
N SER A 157 3.28 -5.63 21.80
CA SER A 157 1.93 -5.24 22.25
C SER A 157 0.83 -5.73 21.30
N LEU A 158 0.98 -5.53 19.98
CA LEU A 158 0.00 -6.01 19.00
C LEU A 158 -0.12 -7.54 19.03
N ASN A 159 1.01 -8.26 19.10
CA ASN A 159 1.04 -9.71 19.16
C ASN A 159 0.43 -10.27 20.47
N GLU A 160 0.70 -9.66 21.61
CA GLU A 160 0.08 -10.02 22.91
C GLU A 160 -1.45 -9.85 22.87
N ASN A 161 -1.92 -8.90 22.07
CA ASN A 161 -3.35 -8.69 21.80
C ASN A 161 -3.90 -9.59 20.68
N GLY A 162 -3.09 -10.53 20.17
CA GLY A 162 -3.48 -11.50 19.15
C GLY A 162 -3.63 -10.91 17.74
N ILE A 163 -2.99 -9.76 17.48
CA ILE A 163 -3.05 -9.03 16.21
C ILE A 163 -1.72 -9.21 15.48
N THR A 164 -1.78 -9.70 14.24
CA THR A 164 -0.62 -9.73 13.32
C THR A 164 -0.65 -8.50 12.41
N PRO A 165 0.17 -7.45 12.66
CA PRO A 165 0.09 -6.20 11.94
C PRO A 165 0.95 -6.17 10.66
N VAL A 166 0.70 -5.16 9.85
CA VAL A 166 1.56 -4.77 8.72
C VAL A 166 2.65 -3.82 9.23
N PHE A 167 3.87 -3.96 8.73
CA PHE A 167 4.96 -3.03 8.99
C PHE A 167 5.43 -2.42 7.67
N THR A 168 5.37 -1.09 7.55
CA THR A 168 5.90 -0.40 6.37
C THR A 168 7.27 0.16 6.68
N VAL A 169 8.26 -0.41 5.99
CA VAL A 169 9.65 -0.01 6.08
C VAL A 169 10.00 1.01 5.01
N MET A 170 10.83 1.98 5.38
CA MET A 170 11.34 2.95 4.43
C MET A 170 12.43 2.30 3.56
N PRO A 171 12.49 2.57 2.25
CA PRO A 171 13.55 2.04 1.42
C PRO A 171 14.89 2.66 1.81
N VAL A 172 15.91 1.82 2.00
CA VAL A 172 17.30 2.24 2.21
C VAL A 172 18.06 1.98 0.91
N TYR A 173 18.77 2.98 0.39
CA TYR A 173 19.38 2.91 -0.94
C TYR A 173 20.89 2.67 -0.95
N ASP A 174 21.54 3.02 0.17
CA ASP A 174 22.99 2.99 0.35
C ASP A 174 23.34 2.67 1.81
N ASN A 175 24.65 2.69 2.11
CA ASN A 175 25.16 2.53 3.47
C ASN A 175 24.80 1.21 4.19
N TYR A 176 24.56 0.14 3.44
CA TYR A 176 24.26 -1.20 3.96
C TYR A 176 25.38 -1.85 4.80
N THR A 177 26.56 -1.23 4.86
CA THR A 177 27.71 -1.67 5.65
C THR A 177 27.78 -1.00 7.03
N LEU A 178 26.87 -0.08 7.35
CA LEU A 178 26.81 0.55 8.65
C LEU A 178 26.22 -0.42 9.70
N GLU A 179 26.81 -0.42 10.89
CA GLU A 179 26.32 -1.23 12.03
C GLU A 179 24.86 -0.92 12.37
N ALA A 180 24.44 0.34 12.24
CA ALA A 180 23.06 0.75 12.45
C ALA A 180 22.09 0.03 11.49
N TYR A 181 22.50 -0.22 10.23
CA TYR A 181 21.68 -0.96 9.28
C TYR A 181 21.60 -2.44 9.64
N ASP A 182 22.69 -3.04 10.13
CA ASP A 182 22.66 -4.43 10.60
C ASP A 182 21.74 -4.61 11.81
N LYS A 183 21.78 -3.68 12.79
CA LYS A 183 20.84 -3.65 13.92
C LYS A 183 19.39 -3.52 13.46
N TYR A 184 19.14 -2.62 12.52
CA TYR A 184 17.84 -2.43 11.90
C TYR A 184 17.31 -3.73 11.27
N ILE A 185 18.15 -4.43 10.49
CA ILE A 185 17.78 -5.71 9.88
C ILE A 185 17.47 -6.79 10.91
N GLU A 186 18.22 -6.88 12.01
CA GLU A 186 17.93 -7.88 13.06
C GLU A 186 16.60 -7.59 13.78
N VAL A 187 16.24 -6.31 13.98
CA VAL A 187 14.93 -5.93 14.51
C VAL A 187 13.80 -6.30 13.53
N LEU A 188 13.97 -6.05 12.22
CA LEU A 188 13.00 -6.50 11.23
C LEU A 188 12.86 -8.03 11.21
N LYS A 189 13.95 -8.79 11.36
CA LYS A 189 13.86 -10.26 11.46
C LYS A 189 13.10 -10.71 12.70
N TYR A 190 13.34 -10.07 13.84
CA TYR A 190 12.60 -10.33 15.08
C TYR A 190 11.09 -10.13 14.85
N ILE A 191 10.70 -8.99 14.28
CA ILE A 191 9.30 -8.67 13.95
C ILE A 191 8.71 -9.70 12.99
N GLY A 192 9.43 -10.07 11.93
CA GLY A 192 8.98 -11.07 10.96
C GLY A 192 8.80 -12.46 11.56
N LYS A 193 9.69 -12.89 12.47
CA LYS A 193 9.55 -14.14 13.23
C LYS A 193 8.32 -14.16 14.13
N ASN A 194 7.92 -12.98 14.62
CA ASN A 194 6.69 -12.80 15.39
C ASN A 194 5.46 -12.52 14.50
N GLY A 195 5.50 -12.86 13.21
CA GLY A 195 4.35 -12.84 12.31
C GLY A 195 4.17 -11.57 11.49
N GLY A 196 4.91 -10.49 11.79
CA GLY A 196 4.82 -9.23 11.06
C GLY A 196 5.05 -9.39 9.55
N GLN A 197 4.25 -8.69 8.74
CA GLN A 197 4.37 -8.70 7.28
C GLN A 197 4.90 -7.35 6.80
N PHE A 198 5.88 -7.35 5.88
CA PHE A 198 6.56 -6.13 5.48
C PHE A 198 6.08 -5.58 4.14
N PHE A 199 5.74 -4.30 4.14
CA PHE A 199 5.57 -3.49 2.95
C PHE A 199 6.73 -2.52 2.86
N VAL A 200 7.11 -2.12 1.65
CA VAL A 200 8.07 -1.05 1.44
C VAL A 200 7.34 0.25 1.09
N HIS A 201 7.77 1.36 1.66
CA HIS A 201 7.22 2.66 1.28
C HIS A 201 7.68 3.07 -0.13
N GLU A 202 6.82 3.76 -0.88
CA GLU A 202 7.23 4.46 -2.10
C GLU A 202 8.42 5.40 -1.80
N PRO A 203 9.43 5.46 -2.68
CA PRO A 203 10.48 6.47 -2.62
C PRO A 203 9.95 7.89 -2.48
N ILE A 204 10.29 8.58 -1.40
CA ILE A 204 10.10 10.02 -1.31
C ILE A 204 11.19 10.67 -2.15
N ILE A 205 10.86 11.06 -3.39
CA ILE A 205 11.76 11.73 -4.32
C ILE A 205 11.26 13.15 -4.54
N ASN A 206 12.19 14.09 -4.64
CA ASN A 206 12.03 15.56 -4.67
C ASN A 206 12.03 16.26 -3.31
N GLU A 207 12.54 15.61 -2.26
CA GLU A 207 13.09 16.30 -1.09
C GLU A 207 14.56 16.68 -1.33
N ASP A 208 15.06 17.69 -0.60
CA ASP A 208 16.43 18.20 -0.74
C ASP A 208 17.45 17.06 -0.81
N GLY A 209 18.17 16.96 -1.94
CA GLY A 209 19.20 15.94 -2.19
C GLY A 209 18.80 14.77 -3.09
N THR A 210 17.53 14.63 -3.49
CA THR A 210 17.06 13.53 -4.37
C THR A 210 16.68 13.96 -5.79
N TYR A 211 16.95 15.22 -6.16
CA TYR A 211 16.66 15.77 -7.49
C TYR A 211 17.30 14.92 -8.61
N ASN A 212 16.48 14.52 -9.59
CA ASN A 212 16.86 13.75 -10.79
C ASN A 212 17.25 12.28 -10.59
N MET A 213 16.94 11.67 -9.45
CA MET A 213 17.11 10.22 -9.29
C MET A 213 15.91 9.45 -9.84
N ASP A 214 16.17 8.40 -10.61
CA ASP A 214 15.15 7.43 -11.01
C ASP A 214 14.80 6.54 -9.80
N SER A 215 13.54 6.59 -9.34
CA SER A 215 13.03 5.81 -8.20
C SER A 215 13.13 4.32 -8.42
N LYS A 216 12.86 3.87 -9.64
CA LYS A 216 12.66 2.46 -9.93
C LYS A 216 13.90 1.60 -9.61
N PRO A 217 15.11 1.91 -10.12
CA PRO A 217 16.30 1.12 -9.80
C PRO A 217 16.68 1.19 -8.32
N LEU A 218 16.41 2.31 -7.64
CA LEU A 218 16.69 2.48 -6.22
C LEU A 218 15.77 1.63 -5.36
N LEU A 219 14.46 1.68 -5.62
CA LEU A 219 13.47 0.86 -4.92
C LEU A 219 13.72 -0.62 -5.18
N LYS A 220 14.02 -1.01 -6.42
CA LYS A 220 14.39 -2.38 -6.76
C LYS A 220 15.59 -2.87 -5.94
N ARG A 221 16.65 -2.07 -5.86
CA ARG A 221 17.83 -2.39 -5.05
C ARG A 221 17.48 -2.54 -3.56
N ALA A 222 16.66 -1.65 -3.01
CA ALA A 222 16.24 -1.71 -1.62
C ALA A 222 15.47 -3.01 -1.31
N VAL A 223 14.48 -3.35 -2.15
CA VAL A 223 13.70 -4.60 -2.02
C VAL A 223 14.59 -5.83 -2.14
N GLU A 224 15.52 -5.85 -3.11
CA GLU A 224 16.46 -6.95 -3.28
C GLU A 224 17.40 -7.11 -2.08
N GLU A 225 17.90 -6.02 -1.49
CA GLU A 225 18.75 -6.09 -0.30
C GLU A 225 17.97 -6.58 0.92
N TYR A 226 16.73 -6.12 1.14
CA TYR A 226 15.87 -6.65 2.20
C TYR A 226 15.66 -8.16 2.06
N ARG A 227 15.29 -8.63 0.87
CA ARG A 227 15.11 -10.06 0.58
C ARG A 227 16.39 -10.86 0.77
N LYS A 228 17.53 -10.35 0.30
CA LYS A 228 18.84 -10.98 0.49
C LYS A 228 19.22 -11.11 1.97
N ARG A 229 18.77 -10.19 2.81
CA ARG A 229 18.96 -10.21 4.26
C ARG A 229 17.91 -11.03 5.00
N GLY A 230 16.96 -11.66 4.31
CA GLY A 230 15.94 -12.53 4.90
C GLY A 230 14.67 -11.80 5.34
N ILE A 231 14.44 -10.57 4.87
CA ILE A 231 13.19 -9.82 5.09
C ILE A 231 12.32 -9.97 3.84
N ASP A 232 11.16 -10.59 3.98
CA ASP A 232 10.22 -10.77 2.87
C ASP A 232 9.32 -9.53 2.72
N ILE A 233 9.57 -8.76 1.65
CA ILE A 233 8.72 -7.62 1.26
C ILE A 233 7.61 -8.14 0.35
N VAL A 234 6.37 -8.04 0.84
CA VAL A 234 5.18 -8.58 0.16
C VAL A 234 4.40 -7.53 -0.62
N GLY A 235 4.59 -6.25 -0.32
CA GLY A 235 3.85 -5.19 -0.99
C GLY A 235 4.55 -3.84 -0.96
N ILE A 236 3.92 -2.86 -1.61
CA ILE A 236 4.34 -1.45 -1.61
C ILE A 236 3.25 -0.58 -1.01
N LYS A 237 3.63 0.39 -0.19
CA LYS A 237 2.77 1.49 0.26
C LYS A 237 2.93 2.69 -0.67
N ILE A 238 1.81 3.24 -1.13
CA ILE A 238 1.79 4.35 -2.09
C ILE A 238 0.54 5.22 -1.90
N SER A 239 0.67 6.54 -2.11
CA SER A 239 -0.50 7.41 -2.08
C SER A 239 -1.38 7.19 -3.31
N MET A 240 -2.68 7.45 -3.19
CA MET A 240 -3.63 7.22 -4.28
C MET A 240 -3.28 7.98 -5.57
N ASP A 241 -2.75 9.20 -5.49
CA ASP A 241 -2.32 9.95 -6.68
C ASP A 241 -1.04 9.43 -7.32
N ARG A 242 -0.10 8.96 -6.49
CA ARG A 242 1.17 8.38 -6.93
C ARG A 242 0.96 7.02 -7.58
N LEU A 243 -0.02 6.24 -7.12
CA LEU A 243 -0.42 4.98 -7.76
C LEU A 243 -0.64 5.14 -9.27
N PHE A 244 -1.29 6.23 -9.69
CA PHE A 244 -1.55 6.49 -11.11
C PHE A 244 -0.41 7.24 -11.80
N SER A 245 0.22 8.19 -11.10
CA SER A 245 1.25 9.05 -11.69
C SER A 245 2.62 8.38 -11.81
N SER A 246 2.88 7.36 -10.99
CA SER A 246 4.17 6.69 -10.83
C SER A 246 4.07 5.16 -10.95
N ASN A 247 3.06 4.64 -11.65
CA ASN A 247 2.79 3.19 -11.75
C ASN A 247 3.97 2.33 -12.25
N GLU A 248 4.89 2.89 -13.04
CA GLU A 248 6.05 2.16 -13.55
C GLU A 248 7.08 1.81 -12.45
N ILE A 249 7.05 2.48 -11.29
CA ILE A 249 8.07 2.30 -10.24
C ILE A 249 8.04 0.90 -9.62
N PHE A 250 6.87 0.27 -9.56
CA PHE A 250 6.70 -1.05 -8.94
C PHE A 250 6.59 -2.20 -9.93
N LYS A 251 6.65 -1.89 -11.23
CA LYS A 251 6.80 -2.90 -12.28
C LYS A 251 8.12 -3.63 -12.10
N ASP A 252 8.10 -4.95 -12.24
CA ASP A 252 9.26 -5.84 -12.10
C ASP A 252 9.81 -5.99 -10.66
N LEU A 253 9.09 -5.51 -9.64
CA LEU A 253 9.46 -5.73 -8.22
C LEU A 253 8.92 -7.03 -7.64
N TYR A 254 7.95 -7.66 -8.32
CA TYR A 254 7.24 -8.85 -7.86
C TYR A 254 6.61 -8.63 -6.48
N LEU A 255 5.81 -7.57 -6.38
CA LEU A 255 5.08 -7.19 -5.17
C LEU A 255 3.57 -7.37 -5.44
N PRO A 256 2.93 -8.45 -4.95
CA PRO A 256 1.51 -8.71 -5.25
C PRO A 256 0.54 -7.73 -4.57
N PHE A 257 0.96 -7.09 -3.47
CA PHE A 257 0.10 -6.18 -2.71
C PHE A 257 0.46 -4.70 -2.93
N ILE A 258 -0.57 -3.87 -3.02
CA ILE A 258 -0.46 -2.41 -3.00
C ILE A 258 -1.30 -1.88 -1.84
N LEU A 259 -0.65 -1.31 -0.84
CA LEU A 259 -1.30 -0.57 0.24
C LEU A 259 -1.47 0.88 -0.25
N VAL A 260 -2.72 1.27 -0.50
CA VAL A 260 -3.06 2.59 -1.03
C VAL A 260 -3.51 3.49 0.12
N THR A 261 -2.82 4.61 0.32
CA THR A 261 -3.22 5.63 1.30
C THR A 261 -3.97 6.78 0.67
N GLU A 262 -4.39 7.73 1.51
CA GLU A 262 -5.02 8.98 1.09
C GLU A 262 -4.25 9.69 -0.04
N GLN A 263 -5.00 10.46 -0.82
CA GLN A 263 -4.46 11.32 -1.87
C GLN A 263 -3.71 12.50 -1.25
N GLU A 264 -2.48 12.75 -1.71
CA GLU A 264 -1.65 13.86 -1.24
C GLU A 264 -1.55 15.00 -2.28
N GLY A 265 -1.93 14.74 -3.52
CA GLY A 265 -1.94 15.73 -4.60
C GLY A 265 -2.88 15.36 -5.75
N LYS A 266 -3.08 16.25 -6.71
CA LYS A 266 -3.92 15.98 -7.89
C LYS A 266 -3.15 15.23 -8.96
N ILE A 267 -3.77 14.20 -9.53
CA ILE A 267 -3.32 13.56 -10.76
C ILE A 267 -3.62 14.42 -12.00
N SER A 268 -2.75 14.33 -13.00
CA SER A 268 -2.94 15.02 -14.29
C SER A 268 -4.13 14.45 -15.06
N SER A 269 -4.93 15.33 -15.65
CA SER A 269 -6.04 14.95 -16.53
C SER A 269 -5.58 14.33 -17.85
N SER A 270 -4.30 14.41 -18.18
CA SER A 270 -3.72 13.82 -19.40
C SER A 270 -3.36 12.34 -19.26
N LEU A 271 -3.48 11.77 -18.06
CA LEU A 271 -3.15 10.37 -17.82
C LEU A 271 -4.23 9.46 -18.41
N ASP A 272 -3.80 8.41 -19.11
CA ASP A 272 -4.68 7.34 -19.56
C ASP A 272 -4.96 6.37 -18.41
N LEU A 273 -5.96 6.70 -17.59
CA LEU A 273 -6.32 5.89 -16.42
C LEU A 273 -6.85 4.50 -16.81
N TYR A 274 -7.35 4.31 -18.03
CA TYR A 274 -7.78 3.00 -18.49
C TYR A 274 -6.58 2.07 -18.62
N LYS A 275 -5.54 2.51 -19.34
CA LYS A 275 -4.30 1.75 -19.47
C LYS A 275 -3.62 1.51 -18.12
N ILE A 276 -3.56 2.54 -17.26
CA ILE A 276 -2.90 2.43 -15.96
C ILE A 276 -3.66 1.47 -15.03
N SER A 277 -4.99 1.58 -14.94
CA SER A 277 -5.80 0.66 -14.13
C SER A 277 -5.71 -0.79 -14.64
N ASP A 278 -5.56 -0.99 -15.95
CA ASP A 278 -5.36 -2.32 -16.55
C ASP A 278 -3.99 -2.90 -16.17
N MET A 279 -2.93 -2.08 -16.20
CA MET A 279 -1.58 -2.49 -15.80
C MET A 279 -1.51 -2.91 -14.32
N ILE A 280 -2.25 -2.24 -13.43
CA ILE A 280 -2.23 -2.54 -11.99
C ILE A 280 -3.33 -3.52 -11.58
N SER A 281 -4.14 -4.01 -12.53
CA SER A 281 -5.30 -4.87 -12.27
C SER A 281 -4.95 -6.19 -11.56
N GLY A 282 -3.75 -6.73 -11.81
CA GLY A 282 -3.25 -7.96 -11.19
C GLY A 282 -2.82 -7.84 -9.73
N HIS A 283 -2.78 -6.63 -9.16
CA HIS A 283 -2.39 -6.42 -7.76
C HIS A 283 -3.60 -6.50 -6.83
N VAL A 284 -3.36 -7.02 -5.63
CA VAL A 284 -4.30 -6.95 -4.52
C VAL A 284 -4.15 -5.59 -3.86
N MET A 285 -5.22 -4.80 -3.81
CA MET A 285 -5.21 -3.50 -3.16
C MET A 285 -5.73 -3.60 -1.74
N ILE A 286 -5.12 -2.83 -0.84
CA ILE A 286 -5.56 -2.65 0.55
C ILE A 286 -5.67 -1.15 0.75
N THR A 287 -6.83 -0.66 1.17
CA THR A 287 -7.01 0.78 1.41
C THR A 287 -6.71 1.11 2.87
N GLY A 288 -5.85 2.11 3.08
CA GLY A 288 -5.42 2.53 4.41
C GLY A 288 -5.62 4.01 4.66
N ARG A 289 -5.79 4.39 5.93
CA ARG A 289 -5.82 5.78 6.38
C ARG A 289 -5.00 5.95 7.65
N LYS A 290 -4.39 7.12 7.82
CA LYS A 290 -3.70 7.52 9.04
C LYS A 290 -4.67 7.55 10.23
N ALA A 291 -4.19 7.15 11.40
CA ALA A 291 -5.00 7.06 12.60
C ALA A 291 -5.68 8.39 12.98
N ASP A 292 -4.98 9.52 12.83
CA ASP A 292 -5.50 10.87 13.12
C ASP A 292 -6.68 11.28 12.24
N LYS A 293 -6.76 10.74 11.02
CA LYS A 293 -7.85 10.96 10.07
C LYS A 293 -8.90 9.86 10.12
N TYR A 294 -8.67 8.80 10.88
CA TYR A 294 -9.58 7.67 10.94
C TYR A 294 -10.84 8.04 11.75
N ASN A 295 -11.99 7.98 11.08
CA ASN A 295 -13.27 8.26 11.71
C ASN A 295 -13.97 6.95 12.07
N ILE A 296 -13.89 6.53 13.33
CA ILE A 296 -14.54 5.30 13.78
C ILE A 296 -16.06 5.29 13.54
N PHE A 297 -16.71 6.47 13.58
CA PHE A 297 -18.16 6.55 13.36
C PHE A 297 -18.53 6.27 11.90
N SER A 298 -17.67 6.57 10.92
CA SER A 298 -17.94 6.16 9.54
C SER A 298 -17.85 4.64 9.39
N TYR A 299 -16.92 3.99 10.09
CA TYR A 299 -16.80 2.53 10.11
C TYR A 299 -18.06 1.84 10.67
N MET A 300 -18.62 2.37 11.76
CA MET A 300 -19.79 1.80 12.45
C MET A 300 -21.14 2.09 11.77
N SER A 301 -21.22 3.12 10.92
CA SER A 301 -22.48 3.47 10.28
C SER A 301 -22.84 2.45 9.18
N LYS A 302 -23.99 1.77 9.33
CA LYS A 302 -24.56 0.84 8.32
C LYS A 302 -25.07 1.55 7.04
N GLY A 303 -24.55 2.73 6.71
CA GLY A 303 -25.09 3.55 5.62
C GLY A 303 -24.19 4.63 5.03
N ASN A 304 -23.03 4.97 5.63
CA ASN A 304 -22.06 5.87 5.00
C ASN A 304 -20.81 5.10 4.58
N TYR A 305 -20.57 5.15 3.28
CA TYR A 305 -19.78 4.23 2.47
C TYR A 305 -18.30 4.61 2.38
N ILE A 306 -17.64 4.86 3.52
CA ILE A 306 -16.18 5.04 3.55
C ILE A 306 -15.65 3.99 4.52
N TYR A 307 -15.18 2.87 3.96
CA TYR A 307 -14.59 1.78 4.72
C TYR A 307 -13.14 1.68 4.29
N GLU A 308 -12.23 1.92 5.23
CA GLU A 308 -10.82 1.60 5.08
C GLU A 308 -10.54 0.22 5.66
N ASP A 309 -9.69 -0.54 4.98
CA ASP A 309 -9.28 -1.87 5.40
C ASP A 309 -8.21 -1.80 6.49
N LEU A 310 -7.54 -0.65 6.64
CA LEU A 310 -6.32 -0.54 7.41
C LEU A 310 -6.17 0.83 8.08
N ILE A 311 -5.72 0.83 9.34
CA ILE A 311 -5.33 2.02 10.11
C ILE A 311 -3.81 2.06 10.20
N SER A 312 -3.22 3.18 9.77
CA SER A 312 -1.77 3.43 9.75
C SER A 312 -1.38 4.31 10.95
N LEU A 313 -0.42 3.83 11.74
CA LEU A 313 0.22 4.56 12.83
C LEU A 313 1.66 4.91 12.44
N ASP A 314 2.02 6.19 12.43
CA ASP A 314 3.40 6.62 12.21
C ASP A 314 4.20 6.38 13.50
N ILE A 315 5.18 5.46 13.48
CA ILE A 315 6.00 5.12 14.66
C ILE A 315 6.63 6.35 15.32
N ASN A 316 6.91 7.40 14.53
CA ASN A 316 7.63 8.57 14.99
C ASN A 316 6.69 9.63 15.60
N LYS A 317 5.37 9.43 15.54
CA LYS A 317 4.36 10.39 16.02
C LYS A 317 3.29 9.76 16.89
N ASP A 318 2.76 8.62 16.47
CA ASP A 318 1.49 8.06 16.96
C ASP A 318 1.71 6.84 17.86
N SER A 319 2.96 6.52 18.18
CA SER A 319 3.32 5.32 18.96
C SER A 319 2.70 5.29 20.36
N GLU A 320 2.42 6.46 20.96
CA GLU A 320 1.76 6.56 22.26
C GLU A 320 0.24 6.38 22.13
N ASP A 321 -0.29 6.50 20.91
CA ASP A 321 -1.72 6.41 20.62
C ASP A 321 -2.17 4.96 20.34
N LEU A 322 -1.25 3.99 20.24
CA LEU A 322 -1.59 2.60 19.96
C LEU A 322 -2.51 2.01 21.02
N ASP A 323 -2.18 2.17 22.30
CA ASP A 323 -2.99 1.62 23.39
C ASP A 323 -4.38 2.27 23.42
N ALA A 324 -4.43 3.59 23.21
CA ALA A 324 -5.68 4.33 23.13
C ALA A 324 -6.55 3.87 21.94
N LEU A 325 -5.93 3.61 20.78
CA LEU A 325 -6.60 3.05 19.61
C LEU A 325 -7.15 1.65 19.92
N LEU A 326 -6.34 0.76 20.49
CA LEU A 326 -6.76 -0.61 20.80
C LEU A 326 -7.91 -0.63 21.82
N ASP A 327 -7.85 0.20 22.86
CA ASP A 327 -8.92 0.35 23.84
C ASP A 327 -10.21 0.89 23.22
N MET A 328 -10.07 1.88 22.34
CA MET A 328 -11.20 2.43 21.59
C MET A 328 -11.85 1.37 20.68
N LEU A 329 -11.07 0.63 19.89
CA LEU A 329 -11.57 -0.45 19.03
C LEU A 329 -12.28 -1.54 19.83
N ARG A 330 -11.73 -1.91 21.00
CA ARG A 330 -12.37 -2.87 21.92
C ARG A 330 -13.68 -2.36 22.48
N SER A 331 -13.73 -1.09 22.89
CA SER A 331 -14.93 -0.48 23.46
C SER A 331 -16.10 -0.47 22.46
N GLU A 332 -15.77 -0.27 21.19
CA GLU A 332 -16.71 -0.27 20.07
C GLU A 332 -16.94 -1.67 19.45
N LYS A 333 -16.27 -2.71 20.00
CA LYS A 333 -16.34 -4.11 19.52
C LYS A 333 -15.99 -4.27 18.05
N ILE A 334 -15.01 -3.49 17.59
CA ILE A 334 -14.46 -3.62 16.24
C ILE A 334 -13.35 -4.67 16.29
N GLU A 335 -13.52 -5.73 15.51
CA GLU A 335 -12.51 -6.79 15.40
C GLU A 335 -11.36 -6.34 14.47
N VAL A 336 -10.14 -6.47 14.98
CA VAL A 336 -8.91 -6.32 14.19
C VAL A 336 -8.50 -7.69 13.68
N ALA A 337 -8.31 -7.81 12.38
CA ALA A 337 -7.93 -9.06 11.72
C ALA A 337 -6.41 -9.17 11.57
N ASP A 338 -5.92 -10.40 11.56
CA ASP A 338 -4.54 -10.69 11.20
C ASP A 338 -4.31 -10.46 9.70
N PHE A 339 -3.28 -9.67 9.37
CA PHE A 339 -2.82 -9.60 7.99
C PHE A 339 -1.97 -10.83 7.65
N LYS A 340 -2.51 -11.73 6.83
CA LYS A 340 -1.81 -12.94 6.35
C LYS A 340 -1.99 -13.04 4.86
N THR A 341 -0.89 -13.02 4.11
CA THR A 341 -0.88 -13.07 2.63
C THR A 341 -1.67 -14.27 2.08
N LYS A 342 -1.58 -15.44 2.72
CA LYS A 342 -2.35 -16.65 2.38
C LYS A 342 -3.87 -16.51 2.41
N ASN A 343 -4.40 -15.47 3.05
CA ASN A 343 -5.83 -15.20 3.10
C ASN A 343 -6.34 -14.52 1.82
N PHE A 344 -5.43 -14.07 0.96
CA PHE A 344 -5.75 -13.42 -0.31
C PHE A 344 -5.53 -14.42 -1.45
N ASP A 345 -6.51 -14.49 -2.34
CA ASP A 345 -6.39 -15.28 -3.56
C ASP A 345 -5.53 -14.51 -4.56
N TYR A 346 -4.22 -14.75 -4.51
CA TYR A 346 -3.28 -14.25 -5.50
C TYR A 346 -2.43 -15.42 -6.01
N SER A 347 -2.32 -15.54 -7.33
CA SER A 347 -1.33 -16.41 -7.95
C SER A 347 -0.05 -15.58 -8.08
N PRO A 348 1.00 -15.84 -7.28
CA PRO A 348 2.31 -15.32 -7.64
C PRO A 348 2.61 -15.83 -9.05
N ASP A 349 2.88 -14.94 -9.99
CA ASP A 349 3.33 -15.34 -11.32
C ASP A 349 4.55 -16.25 -11.12
N ASP A 350 4.51 -17.45 -11.73
CA ASP A 350 5.23 -18.68 -11.35
C ASP A 350 6.77 -18.65 -11.56
N ASN A 351 7.38 -17.47 -11.56
CA ASN A 351 8.80 -17.26 -11.80
C ASN A 351 9.56 -17.02 -10.49
N ASN A 352 9.94 -18.12 -9.83
CA ASN A 352 11.18 -18.29 -9.06
C ASN A 352 11.70 -17.08 -8.25
N VAL A 353 11.01 -16.71 -7.17
CA VAL A 353 11.74 -16.22 -6.00
C VAL A 353 11.89 -17.40 -5.05
N ASN A 354 13.03 -18.07 -5.14
CA ASN A 354 13.45 -19.07 -4.16
C ASN A 354 13.75 -18.32 -2.86
N ILE A 355 12.71 -17.96 -2.10
CA ILE A 355 12.86 -17.57 -0.70
C ILE A 355 13.32 -18.87 -0.02
N PRO A 356 14.53 -18.92 0.57
CA PRO A 356 14.94 -20.08 1.32
C PRO A 356 13.90 -20.27 2.42
N LYS A 357 13.11 -21.35 2.34
CA LYS A 357 12.29 -21.77 3.48
C LYS A 357 13.27 -22.05 4.61
N GLU A 358 13.28 -21.21 5.62
CA GLU A 358 14.00 -21.48 6.86
C GLU A 358 13.32 -22.69 7.50
N GLU A 359 13.86 -23.88 7.24
CA GLU A 359 13.54 -25.06 8.04
C GLU A 359 13.97 -24.75 9.48
N GLU A 360 13.06 -24.95 10.45
CA GLU A 360 13.35 -24.80 11.88
C GLU A 360 14.52 -25.70 12.26
N LYS A 361 15.72 -25.14 12.22
CA LYS A 361 16.94 -25.79 12.69
C LYS A 361 17.05 -25.56 14.20
N PRO A 362 17.57 -26.54 14.95
CA PRO A 362 17.88 -26.34 16.36
C PRO A 362 18.79 -25.11 16.51
N LYS A 363 18.42 -24.19 17.42
CA LYS A 363 19.10 -22.90 17.64
C LYS A 363 20.61 -23.09 17.68
N THR A 364 21.30 -22.49 16.70
CA THR A 364 22.76 -22.51 16.65
C THR A 364 23.33 -21.53 17.68
N GLN A 365 24.63 -21.64 17.98
CA GLN A 365 25.32 -20.64 18.82
C GLN A 365 25.21 -19.22 18.27
N LEU A 366 25.10 -19.09 16.94
CA LEU A 366 24.88 -17.80 16.27
C LEU A 366 23.46 -17.26 16.55
N ASP A 367 22.45 -18.13 16.59
CA ASP A 367 21.07 -17.72 16.90
C ASP A 367 20.95 -17.28 18.36
N GLN A 368 21.62 -17.99 19.28
CA GLN A 368 21.72 -17.59 20.68
C GLN A 368 22.47 -16.26 20.86
N PHE A 369 23.55 -16.04 20.08
CA PHE A 369 24.27 -14.77 20.09
C PHE A 369 23.39 -13.62 19.56
N LYS A 370 22.61 -13.86 18.51
CA LYS A 370 21.66 -12.87 17.97
C LYS A 370 20.53 -12.56 18.93
N GLU A 371 19.98 -13.55 19.64
CA GLU A 371 19.00 -13.31 20.70
C GLU A 371 19.59 -12.45 21.82
N LEU A 372 20.83 -12.74 22.24
CA LEU A 372 21.54 -11.90 23.20
C LEU A 372 21.85 -10.49 22.66
N GLU A 373 22.11 -10.33 21.37
CA GLU A 373 22.25 -9.00 20.76
C GLU A 373 20.92 -8.25 20.68
N ILE A 374 19.81 -8.93 20.39
CA ILE A 374 18.47 -8.33 20.44
C ILE A 374 18.14 -7.91 21.89
N GLU A 375 18.43 -8.75 22.88
CA GLU A 375 18.29 -8.38 24.30
C GLU A 375 19.19 -7.19 24.66
N LYS A 376 20.41 -7.13 24.12
CA LYS A 376 21.26 -5.94 24.26
C LYS A 376 20.65 -4.73 23.58
N ILE A 377 20.07 -4.82 22.38
CA ILE A 377 19.40 -3.69 21.73
C ILE A 377 18.21 -3.21 22.58
N LYS A 378 17.37 -4.14 23.07
CA LYS A 378 16.28 -3.86 24.02
C LYS A 378 16.80 -3.13 25.27
N GLY A 379 17.95 -3.53 25.81
CA GLY A 379 18.54 -2.90 27.00
C GLY A 379 19.39 -1.64 26.75
N SER A 380 20.03 -1.51 25.58
CA SER A 380 21.01 -0.44 25.31
C SER A 380 20.38 0.89 24.92
N ASN A 381 19.06 0.96 24.66
CA ASN A 381 18.35 2.24 24.68
C ASN A 381 17.67 2.54 26.04
N LEU A 382 17.74 1.63 27.03
CA LEU A 382 17.11 1.84 28.35
C LEU A 382 18.11 2.15 29.48
N GLU A 383 19.39 1.80 29.35
CA GLU A 383 20.42 2.27 30.29
C GLU A 383 21.73 2.69 29.58
N GLU A 384 22.03 3.98 29.73
CA GLU A 384 23.28 4.68 29.41
C GLU A 384 23.63 4.98 27.93
N GLU A 385 22.86 5.86 27.29
CA GLU A 385 23.53 7.11 26.89
C GLU A 385 23.64 7.99 28.15
N LYS A 386 24.72 7.76 28.93
CA LYS A 386 25.30 8.92 29.61
C LYS A 386 25.64 9.89 28.48
N PRO A 387 25.30 11.20 28.58
CA PRO A 387 25.73 12.18 27.60
C PRO A 387 27.26 12.21 27.63
N GLY A 388 27.87 11.40 26.77
CA GLY A 388 29.27 11.48 26.42
C GLY A 388 29.40 12.73 25.58
N GLU A 389 30.00 13.74 26.18
CA GLU A 389 30.32 15.03 25.57
C GLU A 389 31.09 14.85 24.25
N VAL A 390 30.36 14.74 23.15
CA VAL A 390 30.64 15.55 21.95
C VAL A 390 29.32 16.20 21.52
N GLY A 391 28.62 16.79 22.49
CA GLY A 391 27.73 17.89 22.17
C GLY A 391 28.60 18.99 21.60
N TYR A 392 28.47 19.28 20.30
CA TYR A 392 28.91 20.57 19.82
C TYR A 392 28.21 21.61 20.69
N ASP A 393 28.98 22.43 21.40
CA ASP A 393 28.47 23.56 22.16
C ASP A 393 27.90 24.59 21.19
N ILE A 394 26.68 24.32 20.71
CA ILE A 394 25.89 25.21 19.87
C ILE A 394 25.45 26.44 20.65
N SER A 395 25.67 26.54 21.96
CA SER A 395 25.39 27.79 22.70
C SER A 395 26.23 28.94 22.16
N GLN A 396 27.48 28.70 21.75
CA GLN A 396 28.30 29.72 21.10
C GLN A 396 27.77 30.10 19.70
N ILE A 397 27.29 29.12 18.93
CA ILE A 397 26.73 29.35 17.60
C ILE A 397 25.39 30.10 17.68
N ILE A 398 24.55 29.74 18.65
CA ILE A 398 23.28 30.41 18.94
C ILE A 398 23.52 31.84 19.45
N ASP A 399 24.49 32.05 20.33
CA ASP A 399 24.82 33.38 20.87
C ASP A 399 25.42 34.29 19.79
N ILE A 400 26.22 33.73 18.86
CA ILE A 400 26.68 34.44 17.66
C ILE A 400 25.50 34.75 16.72
N GLY A 401 24.58 33.80 16.53
CA GLY A 401 23.37 33.99 15.73
C GLY A 401 22.47 35.11 16.26
N ILE A 402 22.21 35.11 17.57
CA ILE A 402 21.42 36.15 18.25
C ILE A 402 22.10 37.52 18.13
N LYS A 403 23.42 37.60 18.36
CA LYS A 403 24.18 38.85 18.19
C LYS A 403 24.15 39.37 16.76
N ALA A 404 24.26 38.49 15.76
CA ALA A 404 24.16 38.85 14.35
C ALA A 404 22.75 39.34 13.99
N SER A 405 21.70 38.66 14.45
CA SER A 405 20.31 39.08 14.22
C SER A 405 20.02 40.46 14.83
N VAL A 406 20.47 40.71 16.07
CA VAL A 406 20.31 42.03 16.71
C VAL A 406 21.08 43.11 15.94
N ALA A 407 22.30 42.83 15.47
CA ALA A 407 23.07 43.77 14.67
C ALA A 407 22.36 44.12 13.34
N ILE A 408 21.80 43.14 12.65
CA ILE A 408 21.02 43.35 11.41
C ILE A 408 19.79 44.23 11.68
N ILE A 409 19.05 43.96 12.76
CA ILE A 409 17.87 44.76 13.16
C ILE A 409 18.28 46.21 13.46
N CYS A 410 19.40 46.43 14.14
CA CYS A 410 19.92 47.78 14.41
C CYS A 410 20.30 48.50 13.12
N ILE A 411 20.99 47.83 12.19
CA ILE A 411 21.37 48.41 10.89
C ILE A 411 20.12 48.80 10.08
N LEU A 412 19.13 47.90 9.99
CA LEU A 412 17.87 48.19 9.30
C LEU A 412 17.12 49.36 9.94
N SER A 413 17.10 49.44 11.28
CA SER A 413 16.47 50.54 12.01
C SER A 413 17.16 51.89 11.72
N ILE A 414 18.49 51.91 11.66
CA ILE A 414 19.27 53.10 11.26
C ILE A 414 18.97 53.47 9.81
N TYR A 415 18.89 52.49 8.92
CA TYR A 415 18.58 52.71 7.51
C TYR A 415 17.19 53.34 7.32
N ILE A 416 16.19 52.83 8.03
CA ILE A 416 14.83 53.40 8.06
C ILE A 416 14.84 54.82 8.64
N TYR A 417 15.62 55.06 9.70
CA TYR A 417 15.72 56.38 10.31
C TYR A 417 16.37 57.41 9.38
N ILE A 418 17.45 57.03 8.70
CA ILE A 418 18.12 57.88 7.70
C ILE A 418 17.20 58.12 6.50
N GLY A 419 16.53 57.07 6.00
CA GLY A 419 15.56 57.15 4.91
C GLY A 419 14.43 58.12 5.22
N ARG A 420 13.82 58.01 6.41
CA ARG A 420 12.80 58.96 6.89
C ARG A 420 13.31 60.40 6.94
N ARG A 421 14.56 60.62 7.37
CA ARG A 421 15.13 61.98 7.42
C ARG A 421 15.39 62.56 6.03
N TYR A 422 15.70 61.73 5.04
CA TYR A 422 15.86 62.14 3.65
C TYR A 422 14.50 62.46 2.98
N ASP A 423 13.46 61.69 3.27
CA ASP A 423 12.10 61.98 2.77
C ASP A 423 11.51 63.26 3.37
N ILE A 424 11.75 63.52 4.65
CA ILE A 424 11.32 64.79 5.27
C ILE A 424 11.99 65.99 4.59
N LYS A 425 13.25 65.89 4.15
CA LYS A 425 13.91 66.98 3.39
C LYS A 425 13.37 67.17 1.97
N LYS A 426 12.71 66.16 1.39
CA LYS A 426 12.10 66.23 0.06
C LYS A 426 10.70 66.85 0.09
N LEU A 427 10.03 66.82 1.24
CA LEU A 427 8.72 67.43 1.49
C LEU A 427 8.78 68.93 1.85
N PHE A 428 9.95 69.46 2.24
CA PHE A 428 10.13 70.88 2.61
C PHE A 428 10.97 71.66 1.58
N LYS A 429 10.86 71.34 0.29
CA LYS A 429 11.50 72.10 -0.79
C LYS A 429 10.49 72.57 -1.82
#